data_AF-A0A3N5WT25-F1
#
_entry.id   AF-A0A3N5WT25-F1
#
_cell.length_a   1.000
_cell.length_b   1.000
_cell.length_c   1.000
_cell.angle_alpha   90.00
_cell.angle_beta   90.00
_cell.angle_gamma   90.00
#
_symmetry.space_group_name_H-M   'P 1'
#
loop_
_entity.id
_entity.type
_entity.pdbx_description
1 polymer ?
#
loop_
_entity_poly.entity_id
_entity_poly.type
_entity_poly.pdbx_seq_one_letter_code
_entity_poly.pdbx_strand_id
1 'polypeptide(L)'
;MQIVTDRGSDLTSKQLEGLDIHFVPMRLTLDGKSYSSGEDLSAEEFYDLLEKTEGFPTTSQATAGDFAQIYRQAAQNDPDILSIHISSGLSGTMDSARAGADMVPEAKVTFWDTKTLSCPEAWQVEAAARALKAGWSLDRILKTLE
;
A
#
# COMPACT_ATOMS: atom_id res chain seq x y z
N MET A 1 -5.78 2.93 15.81
CA MET A 1 -5.84 3.01 14.35
C MET A 1 -4.67 2.25 13.75
N GLN A 2 -4.81 1.70 12.55
CA GLN A 2 -3.77 0.97 11.79
C GLN A 2 -3.43 1.74 10.51
N ILE A 3 -2.22 1.55 9.97
CA ILE A 3 -1.80 2.11 8.67
C ILE A 3 -1.75 0.98 7.64
N VAL A 4 -2.41 1.17 6.50
CA VAL A 4 -2.35 0.27 5.35
C VAL A 4 -1.83 1.05 4.15
N THR A 5 -0.90 0.47 3.40
CA THR A 5 -0.36 1.05 2.16
C THR A 5 -0.17 -0.02 1.10
N ASP A 6 0.06 0.38 -0.15
CA ASP A 6 0.50 -0.54 -1.20
C ASP A 6 2.02 -0.54 -1.37
N ARG A 7 2.53 -1.50 -2.15
CA ARG A 7 3.96 -1.67 -2.39
C ARG A 7 4.53 -0.71 -3.44
N GLY A 8 3.73 0.19 -4.00
CA GLY A 8 4.19 1.31 -4.82
C GLY A 8 4.83 2.43 -3.99
N SER A 9 4.75 2.37 -2.66
CA SER A 9 5.30 3.39 -1.76
C SER A 9 6.83 3.35 -1.61
N ASP A 10 7.53 2.31 -2.08
CA ASP A 10 8.99 2.13 -1.98
C ASP A 10 9.60 2.39 -0.58
N LEU A 11 8.84 2.04 0.48
CA LEU A 11 9.29 2.23 1.87
C LEU A 11 10.55 1.41 2.16
N THR A 12 11.59 2.07 2.65
CA THR A 12 12.83 1.39 3.06
C THR A 12 12.70 0.74 4.44
N SER A 13 13.48 -0.29 4.72
CA SER A 13 13.50 -0.95 6.04
C SER A 13 13.81 0.01 7.19
N LYS A 14 14.60 1.06 6.93
CA LYS A 14 14.91 2.11 7.93
C LYS A 14 13.70 2.96 8.27
N GLN A 15 12.84 3.27 7.29
CA GLN A 15 11.62 4.03 7.53
C GLN A 15 10.60 3.21 8.31
N LEU A 16 10.58 1.88 8.10
CA LEU A 16 9.71 0.95 8.81
C LEU A 16 10.12 0.69 10.27
N GLU A 17 11.31 1.13 10.69
CA GLU A 17 11.83 0.83 12.02
C GLU A 17 10.92 1.39 13.13
N GLY A 18 10.32 0.47 13.90
CA GLY A 18 9.42 0.81 15.00
C GLY A 18 8.06 1.37 14.57
N LEU A 19 7.67 1.18 13.31
CA LEU A 19 6.35 1.48 12.78
C LEU A 19 5.64 0.16 12.41
N ASP A 20 4.33 0.11 12.64
CA ASP A 20 3.48 -1.02 12.25
C ASP A 20 2.66 -0.59 11.03
N ILE A 21 3.00 -1.16 9.87
CA ILE A 21 2.43 -0.80 8.57
C ILE A 21 2.08 -2.09 7.83
N HIS A 22 0.82 -2.18 7.40
CA HIS A 22 0.30 -3.29 6.61
C HIS A 22 0.48 -2.98 5.13
N PHE A 23 0.99 -3.96 4.38
CA PHE A 23 1.21 -3.83 2.94
C PHE A 23 0.23 -4.67 2.15
N VAL A 24 -0.41 -4.06 1.17
CA VAL A 24 -1.21 -4.75 0.17
C VAL A 24 -0.31 -5.05 -1.04
N PRO A 25 -0.29 -6.30 -1.55
CA PRO A 25 0.61 -6.67 -2.64
C PRO A 25 0.19 -6.05 -3.95
N MET A 26 1.17 -5.64 -4.76
CA MET A 26 1.00 -5.35 -6.18
C MET A 26 1.59 -6.51 -6.99
N ARG A 27 1.11 -6.71 -8.22
CA ARG A 27 1.59 -7.82 -9.06
C ARG A 27 2.25 -7.31 -10.33
N LEU A 28 3.36 -7.95 -10.67
CA LEU A 28 4.09 -7.79 -11.92
C LEU A 28 3.86 -9.05 -12.76
N THR A 29 3.58 -8.90 -14.05
CA THR A 29 3.52 -10.02 -14.99
C THR A 29 4.51 -9.82 -16.13
N LEU A 30 5.35 -10.82 -16.37
CA LEU A 30 6.37 -10.84 -17.43
C LEU A 30 6.44 -12.24 -18.02
N ASP A 31 6.35 -12.35 -19.35
CA ASP A 31 6.32 -13.62 -20.11
C ASP A 31 5.36 -14.68 -19.55
N GLY A 32 4.16 -14.24 -19.16
CA GLY A 32 3.11 -15.11 -18.62
C GLY A 32 3.33 -15.60 -17.19
N LYS A 33 4.39 -15.14 -16.52
CA LYS A 33 4.62 -15.38 -15.08
C LYS A 33 4.24 -14.14 -14.28
N SER A 34 3.53 -14.35 -13.18
CA SER A 34 3.15 -13.28 -12.26
C SER A 34 3.95 -13.37 -10.95
N TYR A 35 4.34 -12.21 -10.43
CA TYR A 35 5.18 -12.04 -9.24
C TYR A 35 4.49 -11.08 -8.27
N SER A 36 4.45 -11.44 -6.99
CA SER A 36 3.95 -10.64 -5.88
C SER A 36 5.06 -9.74 -5.31
N SER A 37 4.78 -8.43 -5.25
CA SER A 37 5.73 -7.43 -4.76
C SER A 37 6.10 -7.65 -3.29
N GLY A 38 7.41 -7.63 -2.99
CA GLY A 38 7.91 -7.81 -1.63
C GLY A 38 7.97 -9.27 -1.15
N GLU A 39 7.67 -10.22 -2.04
CA GLU A 39 7.72 -11.66 -1.77
C GLU A 39 8.53 -12.41 -2.83
N ASP A 40 8.13 -12.29 -4.10
CA ASP A 40 8.65 -13.17 -5.16
C ASP A 40 9.89 -12.61 -5.89
N LEU A 41 10.09 -11.29 -5.84
CA LEU A 41 11.09 -10.61 -6.68
C LEU A 41 11.63 -9.36 -6.01
N SER A 42 12.95 -9.27 -5.86
CA SER A 42 13.64 -8.01 -5.54
C SER A 42 13.77 -7.11 -6.77
N ALA A 43 14.08 -5.84 -6.56
CA ALA A 43 14.31 -4.89 -7.66
C ALA A 43 15.51 -5.31 -8.54
N GLU A 44 16.58 -5.85 -7.95
CA GLU A 44 17.75 -6.34 -8.69
C GLU A 44 17.39 -7.55 -9.55
N GLU A 45 16.71 -8.55 -8.97
CA GLU A 45 16.23 -9.73 -9.71
C GLU A 45 15.25 -9.37 -10.83
N PHE A 46 14.45 -8.32 -10.65
CA PHE A 46 13.57 -7.81 -11.69
C PHE A 46 14.34 -7.29 -12.90
N TYR A 47 15.35 -6.44 -12.70
CA TYR A 47 16.15 -5.92 -13.82
C TYR A 47 16.93 -7.03 -14.50
N ASP A 48 17.49 -7.96 -13.73
CA ASP A 48 18.13 -9.18 -14.22
C ASP A 48 17.20 -10.04 -15.09
N LEU A 49 15.94 -10.18 -14.67
CA LEU A 49 14.92 -10.90 -15.42
C LEU A 49 14.55 -10.16 -16.69
N LEU A 50 14.37 -8.84 -16.61
CA LEU A 50 14.00 -7.97 -17.72
C LEU A 50 15.02 -8.02 -18.86
N GLU A 51 16.32 -8.05 -18.55
CA GLU A 51 17.38 -8.21 -19.56
C GLU A 51 17.37 -9.58 -20.26
N LYS A 52 16.83 -10.61 -19.60
CA LYS A 52 16.81 -11.99 -20.06
C LYS A 52 15.51 -12.37 -20.79
N THR A 53 14.53 -11.48 -20.82
CA THR A 53 13.21 -11.68 -21.44
C THR A 53 13.00 -10.75 -22.63
N GLU A 54 12.25 -11.20 -23.64
CA GLU A 54 11.88 -10.35 -24.78
C GLU A 54 10.56 -9.60 -24.55
N GLY A 55 9.73 -10.07 -23.61
CA GLY A 55 8.46 -9.45 -23.28
C GLY A 55 8.61 -8.15 -22.49
N PHE A 56 7.58 -7.32 -22.57
CA PHE A 56 7.47 -6.13 -21.72
C PHE A 56 6.70 -6.46 -20.44
N PRO A 57 7.16 -5.96 -19.28
CA PRO A 57 6.45 -6.16 -18.04
C PRO A 57 5.12 -5.40 -18.06
N THR A 58 4.11 -6.00 -17.47
CA THR A 58 2.84 -5.35 -17.15
C THR A 58 2.62 -5.41 -15.66
N THR A 59 1.88 -4.46 -15.12
CA THR A 59 1.52 -4.43 -13.69
C THR A 59 0.01 -4.54 -13.53
N SER A 60 -0.41 -5.03 -12.38
CA SER A 60 -1.80 -4.97 -11.95
C SER A 60 -1.88 -4.53 -10.50
N GLN A 61 -2.91 -3.73 -10.18
CA GLN A 61 -3.23 -3.39 -8.81
C GLN A 61 -3.58 -4.63 -7.97
N ALA A 62 -3.58 -4.46 -6.65
CA ALA A 62 -4.18 -5.41 -5.74
C ALA A 62 -5.68 -5.59 -6.02
N THR A 63 -6.23 -6.77 -5.76
CA THR A 63 -7.66 -7.02 -5.89
C THR A 63 -8.42 -6.51 -4.66
N ALA A 64 -9.73 -6.29 -4.80
CA ALA A 64 -10.60 -6.01 -3.65
C ALA A 64 -10.54 -7.12 -2.58
N GLY A 65 -10.32 -8.38 -2.98
CA GLY A 65 -10.14 -9.51 -2.07
C GLY A 65 -8.85 -9.42 -1.26
N ASP A 66 -7.74 -8.99 -1.88
CA ASP A 66 -6.46 -8.77 -1.18
C ASP A 66 -6.62 -7.68 -0.12
N PHE A 67 -7.27 -6.56 -0.47
CA PHE A 67 -7.60 -5.48 0.46
C PHE A 67 -8.50 -5.96 1.60
N ALA A 68 -9.58 -6.69 1.30
CA ALA A 68 -10.50 -7.21 2.31
C ALA A 68 -9.78 -8.14 3.30
N GLN A 69 -8.82 -8.94 2.84
CA GLN A 69 -8.01 -9.77 3.72
C GLN A 69 -7.16 -8.92 4.68
N ILE A 70 -6.43 -7.94 4.17
CA ILE A 70 -5.56 -7.07 4.96
C ILE A 70 -6.38 -6.21 5.94
N TYR A 71 -7.50 -5.63 5.52
CA TYR A 71 -8.37 -4.86 6.41
C TYR A 71 -8.96 -5.71 7.52
N ARG A 72 -9.40 -6.94 7.22
CA ARG A 72 -9.91 -7.85 8.24
C ARG A 72 -8.83 -8.21 9.27
N GLN A 73 -7.59 -8.40 8.83
CA GLN A 73 -6.47 -8.67 9.73
C GLN A 73 -6.13 -7.44 10.59
N ALA A 74 -5.99 -6.27 9.98
CA ALA A 74 -5.70 -5.02 10.69
C ALA A 74 -6.79 -4.66 11.73
N ALA A 75 -8.06 -4.84 11.36
CA ALA A 75 -9.21 -4.55 12.23
C ALA A 75 -9.30 -5.43 13.48
N GLN A 76 -8.59 -6.56 13.55
CA GLN A 76 -8.51 -7.39 14.77
C GLN A 76 -7.77 -6.67 15.90
N ASN A 77 -6.79 -5.83 15.55
CA ASN A 77 -6.04 -5.03 16.53
C ASN A 77 -6.77 -3.73 16.87
N ASP A 78 -7.23 -3.03 15.84
CA ASP A 78 -7.99 -1.80 15.97
C ASP A 78 -8.82 -1.56 14.70
N PRO A 79 -10.15 -1.36 14.81
CA PRO A 79 -11.02 -1.23 13.65
C PRO A 79 -10.78 0.04 12.83
N ASP A 80 -10.19 1.09 13.40
CA ASP A 80 -9.91 2.32 12.65
C ASP A 80 -8.67 2.13 11.78
N ILE A 81 -8.78 2.36 10.47
CA ILE A 81 -7.70 2.18 9.50
C ILE A 81 -7.51 3.45 8.69
N LEU A 82 -6.27 3.92 8.54
CA LEU A 82 -5.90 4.92 7.54
C LEU A 82 -5.18 4.20 6.38
N SER A 83 -5.83 4.17 5.23
CA SER A 83 -5.37 3.47 4.02
C SER A 83 -4.83 4.48 3.02
N ILE A 84 -3.51 4.49 2.83
CA ILE A 84 -2.73 5.49 2.08
C ILE A 84 -2.22 4.81 0.80
N HIS A 85 -2.52 5.34 -0.38
CA HIS A 85 -2.20 4.64 -1.62
C HIS A 85 -1.68 5.53 -2.73
N ILE A 86 -1.02 4.88 -3.69
CA ILE A 86 -0.65 5.43 -4.99
C ILE A 86 -1.81 6.23 -5.61
N SER A 87 -1.44 7.31 -6.31
CA SER A 87 -2.34 8.23 -6.99
C SER A 87 -3.49 7.52 -7.71
N SER A 88 -4.72 7.93 -7.43
CA SER A 88 -5.90 7.44 -8.18
C SER A 88 -5.86 7.81 -9.67
N GLY A 89 -4.99 8.76 -10.06
CA GLY A 89 -4.78 9.11 -11.47
C GLY A 89 -3.84 8.17 -12.21
N LEU A 90 -3.13 7.28 -11.49
CA LEU A 90 -2.14 6.36 -12.05
C LEU A 90 -2.57 4.89 -11.93
N SER A 91 -3.42 4.55 -10.97
CA SER A 91 -3.83 3.17 -10.70
C SER A 91 -5.26 3.08 -10.15
N GLY A 92 -5.95 1.97 -10.44
CA GLY A 92 -7.22 1.58 -9.81
C GLY A 92 -7.08 0.99 -8.40
N THR A 93 -5.90 1.12 -7.77
CA THR A 93 -5.63 0.67 -6.39
C THR A 93 -6.65 1.25 -5.41
N MET A 94 -6.93 2.56 -5.51
CA MET A 94 -7.88 3.24 -4.61
C MET A 94 -9.32 2.70 -4.74
N ASP A 95 -9.76 2.37 -5.96
CA ASP A 95 -11.09 1.79 -6.18
C ASP A 95 -11.17 0.38 -5.60
N SER A 96 -10.08 -0.40 -5.75
CA SER A 96 -9.98 -1.75 -5.19
C SER A 96 -9.95 -1.72 -3.66
N ALA A 97 -9.29 -0.73 -3.07
CA ALA A 97 -9.29 -0.47 -1.63
C ALA A 97 -10.71 -0.21 -1.11
N ARG A 98 -11.46 0.68 -1.77
CA ARG A 98 -12.86 0.97 -1.41
C ARG A 98 -13.74 -0.27 -1.51
N ALA A 99 -13.66 -1.00 -2.63
CA ALA A 99 -14.42 -2.24 -2.81
C ALA A 99 -14.05 -3.31 -1.78
N GLY A 100 -12.78 -3.40 -1.37
CA GLY A 100 -12.33 -4.31 -0.32
C GLY A 100 -12.87 -3.92 1.07
N ALA A 101 -12.97 -2.63 1.37
CA ALA A 101 -13.58 -2.16 2.61
C ALA A 101 -15.09 -2.46 2.68
N ASP A 102 -15.81 -2.37 1.56
CA ASP A 102 -17.24 -2.75 1.50
C ASP A 102 -17.47 -4.23 1.87
N MET A 103 -16.45 -5.08 1.72
CA MET A 103 -16.48 -6.50 2.10
C MET A 103 -16.17 -6.77 3.58
N VAL A 104 -15.76 -5.74 4.33
CA VAL A 104 -15.29 -5.85 5.72
C VAL A 104 -15.93 -4.73 6.57
N PRO A 105 -17.23 -4.80 6.86
CA PRO A 105 -17.97 -3.73 7.54
C PRO A 105 -17.47 -3.42 8.96
N GLU A 106 -16.75 -4.35 9.58
CA GLU A 106 -16.08 -4.14 10.87
C GLU A 106 -14.85 -3.22 10.80
N ALA A 107 -14.27 -3.01 9.61
CA ALA A 107 -13.13 -2.12 9.39
C ALA A 107 -13.61 -0.70 9.02
N LYS A 108 -13.21 0.30 9.81
CA LYS A 108 -13.52 1.71 9.60
C LYS A 108 -12.38 2.37 8.84
N VAL A 109 -12.43 2.26 7.51
CA VAL A 109 -11.35 2.70 6.64
C VAL A 109 -11.51 4.16 6.24
N THR A 110 -10.51 4.98 6.55
CA THR A 110 -10.30 6.31 5.98
C THR A 110 -9.29 6.20 4.85
N PHE A 111 -9.65 6.70 3.67
CA PHE A 111 -8.80 6.62 2.49
C PHE A 111 -8.02 7.92 2.26
N TRP A 112 -6.74 7.79 1.95
CA TRP A 112 -5.87 8.89 1.56
C TRP A 112 -5.26 8.61 0.18
N ASP A 113 -5.65 9.43 -0.79
CA ASP A 113 -5.05 9.42 -2.12
C ASP A 113 -3.83 10.33 -2.12
N THR A 114 -2.65 9.74 -2.26
CA THR A 114 -1.38 10.46 -2.14
C THR A 114 -1.14 11.43 -3.31
N LYS A 115 -1.87 11.25 -4.42
CA LYS A 115 -1.66 11.97 -5.70
C LYS A 115 -0.24 11.85 -6.26
N THR A 116 0.54 10.88 -5.77
CA THR A 116 1.91 10.58 -6.19
C THR A 116 2.14 9.06 -6.16
N LEU A 117 3.38 8.61 -6.31
CA LEU A 117 3.83 7.23 -6.06
C LEU A 117 5.25 7.26 -5.47
N SER A 118 5.83 6.10 -5.16
CA SER A 118 7.25 5.93 -4.79
C SER A 118 7.64 6.75 -3.55
N CYS A 119 8.88 7.26 -3.48
CA CYS A 119 9.42 7.93 -2.29
C CYS A 119 8.49 9.02 -1.68
N PRO A 120 7.82 9.89 -2.46
CA PRO A 120 6.85 10.84 -1.91
C PRO A 120 5.65 10.18 -1.23
N GLU A 121 5.15 9.05 -1.73
CA GLU A 121 4.12 8.25 -1.03
C GLU A 121 4.69 7.68 0.27
N ALA A 122 5.91 7.12 0.24
CA ALA A 122 6.63 6.65 1.43
C ALA A 122 6.69 7.73 2.53
N TRP A 123 7.00 8.98 2.17
CA TRP A 123 7.07 10.08 3.13
C TRP A 123 5.72 10.39 3.77
N GLN A 124 4.63 10.31 3.00
CA GLN A 124 3.28 10.48 3.55
C GLN A 124 2.92 9.35 4.51
N VAL A 125 3.21 8.10 4.14
CA VAL A 125 2.97 6.93 5.00
C VAL A 125 3.78 7.02 6.29
N GLU A 126 5.08 7.33 6.18
CA GLU A 126 5.97 7.48 7.33
C GLU A 126 5.51 8.61 8.25
N ALA A 127 5.16 9.78 7.69
CA ALA A 127 4.66 10.91 8.46
C ALA A 127 3.37 10.55 9.23
N ALA A 128 2.42 9.89 8.55
CA ALA A 128 1.18 9.45 9.16
C ALA A 128 1.41 8.45 10.31
N ALA A 129 2.24 7.43 10.08
CA ALA A 129 2.57 6.41 11.08
C ALA A 129 3.31 6.99 12.29
N ARG A 130 4.27 7.90 12.07
CA ARG A 130 4.99 8.60 13.16
C ARG A 130 4.06 9.51 13.95
N ALA A 131 3.18 10.26 13.29
CA ALA A 131 2.21 11.13 13.94
C ALA A 131 1.20 10.34 14.77
N LEU A 132 0.73 9.20 14.26
CA LEU A 132 -0.13 8.27 14.99
C LEU A 132 0.57 7.75 16.26
N LYS A 133 1.82 7.31 16.15
CA LYS A 133 2.64 6.87 17.31
C LYS A 133 2.84 7.99 18.34
N ALA A 134 2.88 9.24 17.90
CA ALA A 134 2.93 10.42 18.77
C ALA A 134 1.57 10.83 19.36
N GLY A 135 0.50 10.07 19.11
CA GLY A 135 -0.84 10.30 19.66
C GLY A 135 -1.62 11.43 18.98
N TRP A 136 -1.29 11.77 17.73
CA TRP A 136 -2.05 12.78 16.98
C TRP A 136 -3.42 12.24 16.57
N SER A 137 -4.42 13.13 16.53
CA SER A 137 -5.74 12.79 15.99
C SER A 137 -5.69 12.60 14.48
N LEU A 138 -6.63 11.80 13.94
CA LEU A 138 -6.77 11.58 12.49
C LEU A 138 -6.89 12.91 11.73
N ASP A 139 -7.76 13.82 12.16
CA ASP A 139 -7.94 15.13 11.50
C ASP A 139 -6.63 15.92 11.39
N ARG A 140 -5.80 15.88 12.44
CA ARG A 140 -4.50 16.55 12.44
C ARG A 140 -3.53 15.86 11.48
N ILE A 141 -3.55 14.53 11.42
CA ILE A 141 -2.73 13.75 10.49
C ILE A 141 -3.11 14.11 9.05
N LEU A 142 -4.39 14.02 8.69
CA LEU A 142 -4.87 14.32 7.34
C LEU A 142 -4.51 15.73 6.90
N LYS A 143 -4.71 16.73 7.77
CA LYS A 143 -4.32 18.12 7.49
C LYS A 143 -2.80 18.31 7.29
N THR A 144 -1.97 17.43 7.85
CA THR A 144 -0.51 17.49 7.68
C THR A 144 -0.07 16.89 6.34
N LEU A 145 -0.87 15.98 5.78
CA LEU A 145 -0.56 15.31 4.52
C LEU A 145 -1.02 16.10 3.28
N GLU A 146 -2.01 16.99 3.44
CA GLU A 146 -2.55 17.89 2.40
C GLU A 146 -1.53 18.93 1.92
#